data_AF-A0A857KSW8-F1
#
_entry.id   AF-A0A857KSW8-F1
#
_cell.length_a   1.000
_cell.length_b   1.000
_cell.length_c   1.000
_cell.angle_alpha   90.00
_cell.angle_beta   90.00
_cell.angle_gamma   90.00
#
_symmetry.space_group_name_H-M   'P 1'
#
loop_
_entity.id
_entity.type
_entity.pdbx_description
1 polymer ?
#
loop_
_entity_poly.entity_id
_entity_poly.type
_entity_poly.pdbx_seq_one_letter_code
_entity_poly.pdbx_strand_id
1 'polypeptide(L)'
;MARELAGDDDLSATKLVEVLAHCASKIAVAQYRMMRAASMIHDELAEDHAYECSRTDSGEGTPAQLLDSVAAGKDPYADFGPDGLEQAIAEVDAVLTITSSRAKALIIAGDAARYRLVFTSYTLAEGRIDLDRFLSAVARTDLCSPEAIEDIDAHLAMAIQENPPMPTRSFNTGRFVDRAVGSGSYPQANRT
;
A
#
# COMPACT_ATOMS: atom_id res chain seq x y z
N MET A 1 5.02 -27.94 14.47
CA MET A 1 5.31 -28.20 13.04
C MET A 1 5.08 -29.65 12.61
N ALA A 2 5.96 -30.63 12.85
CA ALA A 2 5.75 -32.00 12.33
C ALA A 2 4.48 -32.72 12.84
N ARG A 3 3.95 -32.32 14.00
CA ARG A 3 2.76 -32.92 14.63
C ARG A 3 1.43 -32.23 14.23
N GLU A 4 1.48 -31.00 13.72
CA GLU A 4 0.31 -30.32 13.13
C GLU A 4 0.05 -30.83 11.71
N LEU A 5 1.12 -31.06 10.93
CA LEU A 5 1.02 -31.61 9.56
C LEU A 5 0.37 -33.00 9.52
N ALA A 6 0.62 -33.85 10.52
CA ALA A 6 -0.03 -35.16 10.62
C ALA A 6 -1.50 -35.09 11.06
N GLY A 7 -1.95 -33.95 11.57
CA GLY A 7 -3.34 -33.74 12.00
C GLY A 7 -4.28 -33.38 10.84
N ASP A 8 -3.75 -32.76 9.78
CA ASP A 8 -4.52 -32.35 8.61
C ASP A 8 -4.98 -33.55 7.76
N ASP A 9 -4.20 -34.65 7.74
CA ASP A 9 -4.49 -35.87 6.97
C ASP A 9 -5.80 -36.56 7.41
N ASP A 10 -6.20 -36.39 8.68
CA ASP A 10 -7.41 -36.96 9.25
C ASP A 10 -8.62 -36.00 9.19
N LEU A 11 -8.45 -34.79 8.65
CA LEU A 11 -9.49 -33.79 8.57
C LEU A 11 -10.45 -34.00 7.42
N SER A 12 -11.72 -33.70 7.64
CA SER A 12 -12.71 -33.60 6.56
C SER A 12 -12.44 -32.37 5.69
N ALA A 13 -12.94 -32.39 4.46
CA ALA A 13 -12.85 -31.24 3.54
C ALA A 13 -13.37 -29.93 4.17
N THR A 14 -14.48 -29.99 4.93
CA THR A 14 -15.01 -28.82 5.65
C THR A 14 -14.00 -28.26 6.65
N LYS A 15 -13.30 -29.12 7.38
CA LYS A 15 -12.32 -28.69 8.37
C LYS A 15 -11.04 -28.17 7.71
N LEU A 16 -10.63 -28.75 6.58
CA LEU A 16 -9.54 -28.23 5.76
C LEU A 16 -9.86 -26.83 5.20
N VAL A 17 -11.12 -26.54 4.84
CA VAL A 17 -11.55 -25.19 4.45
C VAL A 17 -11.38 -24.19 5.60
N GLU A 18 -11.69 -24.58 6.84
CA GLU A 18 -11.46 -23.72 8.01
C GLU A 18 -9.95 -23.47 8.24
N VAL A 19 -9.10 -24.50 8.04
CA VAL A 19 -7.64 -24.36 8.10
C VAL A 19 -7.16 -23.36 7.04
N LEU A 20 -7.63 -23.48 5.79
CA LEU A 20 -7.30 -22.54 4.71
C LEU A 20 -7.71 -21.10 5.07
N ALA A 21 -8.93 -20.91 5.59
CA ALA A 21 -9.40 -19.59 6.00
C ALA A 21 -8.56 -19.00 7.14
N HIS A 22 -8.17 -19.82 8.12
CA HIS A 22 -7.30 -19.40 9.22
C HIS A 22 -5.91 -18.98 8.72
N CYS A 23 -5.26 -19.81 7.89
CA CYS A 23 -3.95 -19.50 7.31
C CYS A 23 -4.01 -18.23 6.46
N ALA A 24 -5.04 -18.07 5.62
CA ALA A 24 -5.22 -16.88 4.80
C ALA A 24 -5.34 -15.61 5.65
N SER A 25 -6.12 -15.65 6.74
CA SER A 25 -6.24 -14.53 7.68
C SER A 25 -4.89 -14.18 8.32
N LYS A 26 -4.11 -15.18 8.76
CA LYS A 26 -2.77 -14.95 9.34
C LYS A 26 -1.79 -14.33 8.33
N ILE A 27 -1.85 -14.76 7.07
CA ILE A 27 -1.05 -14.18 5.97
C ILE A 27 -1.46 -12.72 5.75
N ALA A 28 -2.75 -12.42 5.67
CA ALA A 28 -3.27 -11.06 5.50
C ALA A 28 -2.80 -10.11 6.62
N VAL A 29 -2.90 -10.56 7.88
CA VAL A 29 -2.41 -9.79 9.04
C VAL A 29 -0.90 -9.54 8.95
N ALA A 30 -0.12 -10.55 8.54
CA ALA A 30 1.33 -10.39 8.36
C ALA A 30 1.64 -9.39 7.24
N GLN A 31 0.94 -9.47 6.11
CA GLN A 31 1.08 -8.55 4.98
C GLN A 31 0.74 -7.11 5.36
N TYR A 32 -0.34 -6.90 6.12
CA TYR A 32 -0.69 -5.58 6.68
C TYR A 32 0.43 -4.99 7.54
N ARG A 33 1.06 -5.81 8.40
CA ARG A 33 2.18 -5.36 9.22
C ARG A 33 3.40 -5.04 8.37
N MET A 34 3.73 -5.89 7.40
CA MET A 34 4.88 -5.69 6.51
C MET A 34 4.75 -4.40 5.70
N MET A 35 3.59 -4.13 5.09
CA MET A 35 3.39 -2.90 4.33
C MET A 35 3.42 -1.65 5.22
N ARG A 36 2.83 -1.68 6.42
CA ARG A 36 2.93 -0.55 7.36
C ARG A 36 4.36 -0.29 7.80
N ALA A 37 5.12 -1.35 8.11
CA ALA A 37 6.53 -1.23 8.46
C ALA A 37 7.35 -0.65 7.29
N ALA A 38 7.13 -1.11 6.06
CA ALA A 38 7.80 -0.60 4.87
C ALA A 38 7.55 0.91 4.66
N SER A 39 6.31 1.36 4.86
CA SER A 39 5.97 2.79 4.81
C SER A 39 6.60 3.59 5.95
N MET A 40 6.69 3.05 7.16
CA MET A 40 7.34 3.73 8.29
C MET A 40 8.85 3.86 8.09
N ILE A 41 9.50 2.84 7.53
CA ILE A 41 10.91 2.89 7.13
C ILE A 41 11.11 3.99 6.08
N HIS A 42 10.21 4.10 5.10
CA HIS A 42 10.26 5.15 4.10
C HIS A 42 10.13 6.55 4.71
N ASP A 43 9.17 6.79 5.61
CA ASP A 43 9.03 8.09 6.26
C ASP A 43 10.31 8.48 7.03
N GLU A 44 10.86 7.56 7.83
CA GLU A 44 12.07 7.81 8.62
C GLU A 44 13.27 8.15 7.73
N LEU A 45 13.51 7.35 6.68
CA LEU A 45 14.63 7.59 5.76
C LEU A 45 14.43 8.84 4.89
N ALA A 46 13.19 9.19 4.55
CA ALA A 46 12.88 10.43 3.84
C ALA A 46 13.10 11.66 4.72
N GLU A 47 12.73 11.59 6.00
CA GLU A 47 13.02 12.64 6.99
C GLU A 47 14.52 12.80 7.23
N ASP A 48 15.26 11.70 7.40
CA ASP A 48 16.71 11.72 7.58
C ASP A 48 17.42 12.31 6.36
N HIS A 49 17.06 11.88 5.15
CA HIS A 49 17.62 12.42 3.91
C HIS A 49 17.32 13.93 3.77
N ALA A 50 16.08 14.36 4.06
CA ALA A 50 15.74 15.78 4.02
C ALA A 50 16.54 16.60 5.04
N TYR A 51 16.77 16.06 6.23
CA TYR A 51 17.62 16.68 7.24
C TYR A 51 19.08 16.80 6.76
N GLU A 52 19.66 15.76 6.16
CA GLU A 52 21.01 15.80 5.61
C GLU A 52 21.15 16.81 4.46
N CYS A 53 20.19 16.87 3.54
CA CYS A 53 20.13 17.89 2.49
C CYS A 53 20.15 19.31 3.06
N SER A 54 19.36 19.57 4.11
CA SER A 54 19.28 20.89 4.74
C SER A 54 20.59 21.34 5.42
N ARG A 55 21.49 20.41 5.75
CA ARG A 55 22.82 20.74 6.29
C ARG A 55 23.81 21.15 5.20
N THR A 56 23.57 20.71 3.97
CA THR A 56 24.48 20.86 2.84
C THR A 56 24.07 22.01 1.94
N ASP A 57 22.76 22.26 1.80
CA ASP A 57 22.19 23.35 1.01
C ASP A 57 21.51 24.37 1.92
N SER A 58 21.79 25.67 1.71
CA SER A 58 21.12 26.76 2.43
C SER A 58 19.64 26.92 2.04
N GLY A 59 19.19 26.25 0.97
CA GLY A 59 17.81 26.29 0.49
C GLY A 59 17.46 27.59 -0.24
N GLU A 60 18.47 28.41 -0.59
CA GLU A 60 18.30 29.71 -1.25
C GLU A 60 18.21 29.60 -2.79
N GLY A 61 18.23 28.38 -3.34
CA GLY A 61 18.12 28.11 -4.77
C GLY A 61 16.72 28.34 -5.32
N THR A 62 16.61 29.16 -6.36
CA THR A 62 15.37 29.30 -7.13
C THR A 62 15.14 28.07 -8.01
N PRO A 63 13.88 27.74 -8.37
CA PRO A 63 13.58 26.65 -9.31
C PRO A 63 14.33 26.76 -10.65
N ALA A 64 14.62 27.98 -11.11
CA ALA A 64 15.41 28.21 -12.32
C ALA A 64 16.88 27.78 -12.15
N GLN A 65 17.49 28.04 -11.00
CA GLN A 65 18.86 27.62 -10.69
C GLN A 65 18.99 26.10 -10.55
N LEU A 66 17.93 25.43 -10.06
CA LEU A 66 17.82 23.96 -10.05
C LEU A 66 17.67 23.39 -11.47
N LEU A 67 16.92 24.06 -12.34
CA LEU A 67 16.83 23.64 -13.75
C LEU A 67 18.15 23.85 -14.49
N ASP A 68 18.86 24.94 -14.22
CA ASP A 68 20.18 25.22 -14.80
C ASP A 68 21.24 24.23 -14.32
N SER A 69 21.20 23.78 -13.06
CA SER A 69 22.11 22.75 -12.54
C SER A 69 21.89 21.39 -13.20
N VAL A 70 20.62 20.99 -13.38
CA VAL A 70 20.26 19.78 -14.12
C VAL A 70 20.67 19.90 -15.58
N ALA A 71 20.44 21.04 -16.23
CA ALA A 71 20.86 21.29 -17.61
C ALA A 71 22.39 21.30 -17.77
N ALA A 72 23.12 21.71 -16.73
CA ALA A 72 24.57 21.62 -16.66
C ALA A 72 25.10 20.20 -16.35
N GLY A 73 24.22 19.22 -16.17
CA GLY A 73 24.58 17.83 -15.90
C GLY A 73 25.16 17.61 -14.51
N LYS A 74 24.85 18.48 -13.53
CA LYS A 74 25.20 18.20 -12.14
C LYS A 74 24.44 16.97 -11.68
N ASP A 75 25.18 16.02 -11.12
CA ASP A 75 24.64 14.78 -10.59
C ASP A 75 24.12 15.01 -9.16
N PRO A 76 22.80 14.92 -8.91
CA PRO A 76 22.25 15.05 -7.56
C PRO A 76 22.79 13.99 -6.59
N TYR A 77 23.14 12.80 -7.09
CA TYR A 77 23.70 11.72 -6.25
C TYR A 77 25.09 12.06 -5.74
N ALA A 78 25.86 12.89 -6.45
CA ALA A 78 27.20 13.28 -6.01
C ALA A 78 27.15 14.17 -4.76
N ASP A 79 26.11 14.99 -4.63
CA ASP A 79 25.96 15.95 -3.55
C ASP A 79 25.14 15.37 -2.37
N PHE A 80 24.15 14.51 -2.64
CA PHE A 80 23.18 14.05 -1.63
C PHE A 80 23.04 12.52 -1.51
N GLY A 81 23.59 11.74 -2.44
CA GLY A 81 23.41 10.29 -2.45
C GLY A 81 21.98 9.84 -2.85
N PRO A 82 21.59 8.59 -2.55
CA PRO A 82 20.26 8.08 -2.85
C PRO A 82 19.20 8.72 -1.95
N ASP A 83 18.01 8.96 -2.51
CA ASP A 83 16.92 9.56 -1.73
C ASP A 83 16.31 8.57 -0.71
N GLY A 84 15.49 9.07 0.21
CA GLY A 84 14.87 8.24 1.25
C GLY A 84 14.00 7.09 0.70
N LEU A 85 13.40 7.25 -0.48
CA LEU A 85 12.63 6.18 -1.12
C LEU A 85 13.54 5.09 -1.68
N GLU A 86 14.64 5.45 -2.32
CA GLU A 86 15.65 4.52 -2.83
C GLU A 86 16.29 3.72 -1.70
N GLN A 87 16.63 4.39 -0.59
CA GLN A 87 17.14 3.74 0.61
C GLN A 87 16.11 2.77 1.20
N ALA A 88 14.85 3.19 1.34
CA ALA A 88 13.79 2.33 1.85
C ALA A 88 13.52 1.11 0.96
N ILE A 89 13.58 1.28 -0.36
CA ILE A 89 13.43 0.17 -1.31
C ILE A 89 14.54 -0.87 -1.10
N ALA A 90 15.79 -0.43 -0.95
CA ALA A 90 16.94 -1.32 -0.73
C ALA A 90 16.86 -2.06 0.62
N GLU A 91 16.45 -1.38 1.69
CA GLU A 91 16.26 -2.02 3.00
C GLU A 91 15.15 -3.08 2.97
N VAL A 92 13.99 -2.72 2.40
CA VAL A 92 12.82 -3.60 2.34
C VAL A 92 13.06 -4.79 1.41
N ASP A 93 13.71 -4.59 0.25
CA ASP A 93 13.97 -5.68 -0.68
C ASP A 93 15.01 -6.68 -0.15
N ALA A 94 16.01 -6.21 0.60
CA ALA A 94 17.00 -7.03 1.26
C ALA A 94 16.37 -7.87 2.38
N VAL A 95 15.62 -7.26 3.30
CA VAL A 95 15.08 -7.97 4.46
C VAL A 95 13.97 -8.97 4.07
N LEU A 96 13.19 -8.68 3.03
CA LEU A 96 12.14 -9.57 2.55
C LEU A 96 12.60 -10.52 1.43
N THR A 97 13.82 -10.36 0.92
CA THR A 97 14.35 -11.13 -0.23
C THR A 97 13.39 -11.06 -1.44
N ILE A 98 12.98 -9.85 -1.80
CA ILE A 98 12.08 -9.57 -2.93
C ILE A 98 12.77 -8.67 -3.95
N THR A 99 12.12 -8.40 -5.09
CA THR A 99 12.61 -7.41 -6.04
C THR A 99 12.36 -6.00 -5.54
N SER A 100 13.20 -5.05 -5.94
CA SER A 100 13.02 -3.62 -5.65
C SER A 100 11.66 -3.09 -6.12
N SER A 101 11.13 -3.61 -7.23
CA SER A 101 9.78 -3.30 -7.71
C SER A 101 8.68 -3.75 -6.75
N ARG A 102 8.84 -4.90 -6.08
CA ARG A 102 7.89 -5.41 -5.08
C ARG A 102 8.03 -4.65 -3.77
N ALA A 103 9.24 -4.28 -3.37
CA ALA A 103 9.48 -3.42 -2.21
C ALA A 103 8.83 -2.05 -2.41
N LYS A 104 9.03 -1.40 -3.56
CA LYS A 104 8.36 -0.14 -3.92
C LYS A 104 6.83 -0.27 -3.85
N ALA A 105 6.26 -1.34 -4.38
CA ALA A 105 4.82 -1.58 -4.30
C ALA A 105 4.32 -1.74 -2.86
N LEU A 106 5.09 -2.40 -1.98
CA LEU A 106 4.77 -2.53 -0.56
C LEU A 106 4.81 -1.19 0.18
N ILE A 107 5.80 -0.35 -0.11
CA ILE A 107 5.91 1.01 0.46
C ILE A 107 4.68 1.84 0.06
N ILE A 108 4.37 1.91 -1.24
CA ILE A 108 3.20 2.65 -1.75
C ILE A 108 1.89 2.12 -1.14
N ALA A 109 1.74 0.80 -1.01
CA ALA A 109 0.57 0.21 -0.38
C ALA A 109 0.49 0.55 1.12
N GLY A 110 1.62 0.60 1.81
CA GLY A 110 1.75 1.03 3.19
C GLY A 110 1.35 2.50 3.38
N ASP A 111 1.82 3.39 2.50
CA ASP A 111 1.45 4.82 2.51
C ASP A 111 -0.05 4.98 2.28
N ALA A 112 -0.60 4.26 1.29
CA ALA A 112 -2.03 4.26 1.05
C ALA A 112 -2.81 3.79 2.29
N ALA A 113 -2.38 2.73 2.98
CA ALA A 113 -3.03 2.26 4.20
C ALA A 113 -2.91 3.22 5.39
N ARG A 114 -1.87 4.05 5.43
CA ARG A 114 -1.65 4.99 6.53
C ARG A 114 -2.35 6.33 6.33
N TYR A 115 -2.51 6.76 5.09
CA TYR A 115 -2.88 8.13 4.78
C TYR A 115 -4.12 8.28 3.91
N ARG A 116 -4.57 7.22 3.21
CA ARG A 116 -5.68 7.30 2.24
C ARG A 116 -6.81 6.30 2.48
N LEU A 117 -6.47 5.03 2.70
CA LEU A 117 -7.39 3.90 2.83
C LEU A 117 -7.25 3.23 4.21
N VAL A 118 -7.33 4.04 5.27
CA VAL A 118 -7.08 3.63 6.65
C VAL A 118 -8.07 2.55 7.09
N PHE A 119 -9.37 2.79 6.92
CA PHE A 119 -10.43 1.85 7.32
C PHE A 119 -10.40 0.58 6.48
N THR A 120 -10.19 0.71 5.16
CA THR A 120 -10.08 -0.43 4.26
C THR A 120 -8.86 -1.29 4.63
N SER A 121 -7.74 -0.67 5.03
CA SER A 121 -6.55 -1.41 5.46
C SER A 121 -6.79 -2.23 6.74
N TYR A 122 -7.68 -1.80 7.65
CA TYR A 122 -8.05 -2.61 8.81
C TYR A 122 -8.78 -3.88 8.43
N THR A 123 -9.52 -3.89 7.32
CA THR A 123 -10.14 -5.13 6.82
C THR A 123 -9.10 -6.15 6.34
N LEU A 124 -7.92 -5.70 5.89
CA LEU A 124 -6.76 -6.57 5.64
C LEU A 124 -6.14 -7.04 6.97
N ALA A 125 -6.00 -6.14 7.94
CA ALA A 125 -5.47 -6.47 9.28
C ALA A 125 -6.34 -7.49 10.04
N GLU A 126 -7.63 -7.56 9.75
CA GLU A 126 -8.57 -8.55 10.27
C GLU A 126 -8.63 -9.84 9.42
N GLY A 127 -7.97 -9.85 8.26
CA GLY A 127 -8.01 -10.96 7.31
C GLY A 127 -9.35 -11.13 6.59
N ARG A 128 -10.16 -10.06 6.51
CA ARG A 128 -11.42 -10.04 5.73
C ARG A 128 -11.15 -9.97 4.23
N ILE A 129 -10.06 -9.31 3.85
CA ILE A 129 -9.50 -9.32 2.49
C ILE A 129 -8.04 -9.77 2.52
N ASP A 130 -7.51 -10.16 1.37
CA ASP A 130 -6.08 -10.40 1.15
C ASP A 130 -5.40 -9.16 0.55
N LEU A 131 -4.06 -9.22 0.46
CA LEU A 131 -3.27 -8.12 -0.08
C LEU A 131 -3.66 -7.77 -1.52
N ASP A 132 -3.96 -8.76 -2.37
CA ASP A 132 -4.33 -8.50 -3.77
C ASP A 132 -5.61 -7.66 -3.89
N ARG A 133 -6.62 -7.94 -3.07
CA ARG A 133 -7.84 -7.12 -3.01
C ARG A 133 -7.55 -5.73 -2.46
N PHE A 134 -6.70 -5.60 -1.44
CA PHE A 134 -6.29 -4.30 -0.93
C PHE A 134 -5.55 -3.47 -1.99
N LEU A 135 -4.57 -4.05 -2.69
CA LEU A 135 -3.86 -3.40 -3.80
C LEU A 135 -4.81 -2.98 -4.93
N SER A 136 -5.83 -3.79 -5.20
CA SER A 136 -6.84 -3.40 -6.17
C SER A 136 -7.70 -2.22 -5.72
N ALA A 137 -7.94 -2.05 -4.41
CA ALA A 137 -8.60 -0.86 -3.88
C ALA A 137 -7.70 0.38 -4.01
N VAL A 138 -6.41 0.25 -3.64
CA VAL A 138 -5.41 1.33 -3.80
C VAL A 138 -5.36 1.82 -5.25
N ALA A 139 -5.22 0.90 -6.21
CA ALA A 139 -5.13 1.25 -7.64
C ALA A 139 -6.39 1.94 -8.17
N ARG A 140 -7.57 1.58 -7.67
CA ARG A 140 -8.84 2.17 -8.12
C ARG A 140 -9.13 3.55 -7.53
N THR A 141 -8.53 3.87 -6.39
CA THR A 141 -8.72 5.16 -5.72
C THR A 141 -7.57 6.13 -5.97
N ASP A 142 -6.61 5.77 -6.82
CA ASP A 142 -5.39 6.55 -7.05
C ASP A 142 -5.62 7.92 -7.70
N LEU A 143 -6.74 8.08 -8.41
CA LEU A 143 -7.14 9.34 -9.04
C LEU A 143 -8.29 10.04 -8.32
N CYS A 144 -8.70 9.55 -7.15
CA CYS A 144 -9.72 10.20 -6.34
C CYS A 144 -9.13 11.43 -5.64
N SER A 145 -9.95 12.47 -5.43
CA SER A 145 -9.50 13.64 -4.70
C SER A 145 -9.34 13.33 -3.21
N PRO A 146 -8.48 14.07 -2.48
CA PRO A 146 -8.32 13.88 -1.04
C PRO A 146 -9.62 14.04 -0.25
N GLU A 147 -10.54 14.88 -0.71
CA GLU A 147 -11.84 15.08 -0.04
C GLU A 147 -12.76 13.88 -0.25
N ALA A 148 -12.70 13.24 -1.43
CA ALA A 148 -13.51 12.06 -1.72
C ALA A 148 -12.97 10.79 -1.06
N ILE A 149 -11.66 10.71 -0.77
CA ILE A 149 -11.03 9.48 -0.31
C ILE A 149 -11.53 9.03 1.06
N GLU A 150 -11.82 9.98 1.96
CA GLU A 150 -12.29 9.67 3.31
C GLU A 150 -13.65 8.94 3.27
N ASP A 151 -14.60 9.49 2.51
CA ASP A 151 -15.91 8.87 2.30
C ASP A 151 -15.80 7.53 1.56
N ILE A 152 -14.96 7.45 0.52
CA ILE A 152 -14.76 6.23 -0.25
C ILE A 152 -14.16 5.13 0.63
N ASP A 153 -13.18 5.45 1.46
CA ASP A 153 -12.53 4.50 2.37
C ASP A 153 -13.52 3.93 3.39
N ALA A 154 -14.30 4.80 4.05
CA ALA A 154 -15.31 4.38 5.01
C ALA A 154 -16.37 3.47 4.37
N HIS A 155 -16.92 3.86 3.21
CA HIS A 155 -17.92 3.07 2.50
C HIS A 155 -17.36 1.74 2.00
N LEU A 156 -16.12 1.71 1.50
CA LEU A 156 -15.48 0.49 1.04
C LEU A 156 -15.24 -0.47 2.20
N ALA A 157 -14.73 0.02 3.34
CA ALA A 157 -14.52 -0.78 4.53
C ALA A 157 -15.84 -1.36 5.06
N MET A 158 -16.90 -0.55 5.16
CA MET A 158 -18.22 -1.02 5.55
C MET A 158 -18.75 -2.10 4.62
N ALA A 159 -18.67 -1.86 3.31
CA ALA A 159 -19.10 -2.83 2.32
C ALA A 159 -18.34 -4.16 2.47
N ILE A 160 -17.04 -4.13 2.79
CA ILE A 160 -16.25 -5.35 2.99
C ILE A 160 -16.76 -6.11 4.20
N GLN A 161 -17.08 -5.40 5.28
CA GLN A 161 -17.55 -6.01 6.51
C GLN A 161 -18.92 -6.64 6.38
N GLU A 162 -19.85 -5.97 5.69
CA GLU A 162 -21.24 -6.41 5.52
C GLU A 162 -21.39 -7.60 4.57
N ASN A 163 -20.38 -7.87 3.73
CA ASN A 163 -20.44 -8.94 2.74
C ASN A 163 -19.66 -10.19 3.17
N PRO A 164 -20.14 -11.39 2.82
CA PRO A 164 -19.37 -12.62 3.01
C PRO A 164 -18.09 -12.60 2.15
N PRO A 165 -17.06 -13.38 2.50
CA PRO A 165 -15.86 -13.52 1.68
C PRO A 165 -16.22 -13.86 0.22
N MET A 166 -15.66 -13.10 -0.72
CA MET A 166 -16.00 -13.24 -2.15
C MET A 166 -14.74 -13.44 -3.00
N PRO A 167 -14.81 -14.17 -4.13
CA PRO A 167 -13.67 -14.35 -5.04
C PRO A 167 -13.11 -13.01 -5.56
N THR A 168 -11.81 -12.96 -5.83
CA THR A 168 -11.11 -11.76 -6.37
C THR A 168 -11.77 -11.24 -7.63
N ARG A 169 -12.26 -12.12 -8.51
CA ARG A 169 -13.04 -11.72 -9.68
C ARG A 169 -14.30 -10.96 -9.28
N SER A 170 -15.07 -11.39 -8.29
CA SER A 170 -16.27 -10.67 -7.84
C SER A 170 -15.95 -9.34 -7.16
N PHE A 171 -14.82 -9.28 -6.45
CA PHE A 171 -14.30 -8.05 -5.87
C PHE A 171 -13.88 -7.03 -6.96
N ASN A 172 -13.28 -7.52 -8.04
CA ASN A 172 -12.71 -6.70 -9.11
C ASN A 172 -13.66 -6.43 -10.29
N THR A 173 -14.57 -7.33 -10.61
CA THR A 173 -15.39 -7.21 -11.82
C THR A 173 -16.63 -6.39 -11.49
N GLY A 174 -16.47 -5.07 -11.65
CA GLY A 174 -17.53 -4.14 -12.04
C GLY A 174 -18.72 -4.08 -11.10
N ARG A 175 -18.50 -3.66 -9.83
CA ARG A 175 -19.49 -2.99 -8.98
C ARG A 175 -19.13 -2.88 -7.49
N PHE A 176 -18.10 -3.51 -6.95
CA PHE A 176 -17.87 -3.40 -5.50
C PHE A 176 -17.07 -2.14 -5.15
N VAL A 177 -15.78 -2.10 -5.53
CA VAL A 177 -14.95 -0.90 -5.36
C VAL A 177 -15.47 0.25 -6.23
N ASP A 178 -15.87 -0.02 -7.47
CA ASP A 178 -16.40 1.01 -8.37
C ASP A 178 -17.74 1.60 -7.89
N ARG A 179 -18.58 0.84 -7.15
CA ARG A 179 -19.78 1.43 -6.52
C ARG A 179 -19.37 2.35 -5.39
N ALA A 180 -18.43 1.95 -4.54
CA ALA A 180 -17.96 2.79 -3.45
C ALA A 180 -17.39 4.12 -3.97
N VAL A 181 -16.59 4.06 -5.05
CA VAL A 181 -16.05 5.25 -5.74
C VAL A 181 -17.16 6.08 -6.40
N GLY A 182 -18.15 5.44 -7.04
CA GLY A 182 -19.25 6.12 -7.75
C GLY A 182 -20.40 6.61 -6.85
N SER A 183 -20.49 6.14 -5.60
CA SER A 183 -21.48 6.59 -4.61
C SER A 183 -20.99 7.76 -3.75
N GLY A 184 -19.67 8.01 -3.72
CA GLY A 184 -19.11 9.27 -3.24
C GLY A 184 -19.54 10.39 -4.18
N SER A 185 -20.10 11.48 -3.66
CA SER A 185 -20.73 12.54 -4.45
C SER A 185 -19.71 13.24 -5.38
N TYR A 186 -19.57 12.76 -6.62
CA TYR A 186 -18.94 13.52 -7.69
C TYR A 186 -19.97 14.47 -8.32
N PRO A 187 -19.76 15.80 -8.33
CA PRO A 187 -20.41 16.64 -9.32
C PRO A 187 -19.88 16.21 -10.70
N GLN A 188 -20.77 15.78 -11.59
CA GLN A 188 -20.40 15.54 -12.99
C GLN A 188 -20.00 16.87 -13.64
N ALA A 189 -18.71 17.18 -13.63
CA ALA A 189 -18.16 18.27 -14.41
C ALA A 189 -17.49 17.73 -15.67
N ASN A 190 -18.15 17.96 -16.80
CA ASN A 190 -17.65 18.03 -18.17
C ASN A 190 -17.00 16.77 -18.78
N ARG A 191 -17.84 15.97 -19.45
CA ARG A 191 -17.48 15.41 -20.76
C ARG A 191 -18.31 16.14 -21.82
N THR A 192 -17.65 17.05 -22.54
CA THR A 192 -18.04 17.54 -23.87
C THR A 192 -16.85 17.31 -24.78
#